data_AF-A0A3B0RYY6-F1
#
_entry.id   AF-A0A3B0RYY6-F1
#
_cell.length_a   1.000
_cell.length_b   1.000
_cell.length_c   1.000
_cell.angle_alpha   90.00
_cell.angle_beta   90.00
_cell.angle_gamma   90.00
#
_symmetry.space_group_name_H-M   'P 1'
#
loop_
_entity.id
_entity.type
_entity.pdbx_description
1 polymer ?
#
loop_
_entity_poly.entity_id
_entity_poly.type
_entity_poly.pdbx_seq_one_letter_code
_entity_poly.pdbx_strand_id
1 'polypeptide(L)'
;RIVCSESGVITPPGDPDPDPGKQPNPGKRYVYTATDPGIGACYSWSNVPGGLDAWDPANDGAVIAITTSLPLCPPQPTPDPETRAWSIFRSWDLDPPAPSITPAANGITGVPTQLSATPPPRIIHSEVMPDGRPLEVRARVSLLTVIWGDGSTTHHNPSTATGYPDGTVAHTYTLKTCTARYRDNHPSGGLCHPTVAFYTITAGYEWTGEYSVGSTWVTLGSLTVTAPPVAYDVDEAIGIVTP
;
A
#
# COMPACT_ATOMS: atom_id res chain seq x y z
N ARG A 1 -32.15 26.21 8.81
CA ARG A 1 -33.55 25.85 8.48
C ARG A 1 -34.10 25.09 9.68
N ILE A 2 -35.10 25.61 10.38
CA ILE A 2 -35.66 24.97 11.59
C ILE A 2 -36.58 23.84 11.12
N VAL A 3 -36.34 22.61 11.55
CA VAL A 3 -37.28 21.50 11.37
C VAL A 3 -38.06 21.38 12.66
N CYS A 4 -39.23 22.01 12.74
CA CYS A 4 -40.19 21.76 13.81
C CYS A 4 -40.99 20.51 13.42
N SER A 5 -40.81 19.37 14.10
CA SER A 5 -41.79 18.29 14.02
C SER A 5 -42.81 18.46 15.15
N GLU A 6 -44.02 18.88 14.82
CA GLU A 6 -45.19 18.89 15.73
C GLU A 6 -45.69 17.48 16.11
N SER A 7 -45.01 16.41 15.68
CA SER A 7 -45.35 15.03 16.02
C SER A 7 -44.06 14.23 16.21
N GLY A 8 -43.77 13.86 17.46
CA GLY A 8 -42.50 13.26 17.87
C GLY A 8 -42.27 11.82 17.41
N VAL A 9 -42.16 11.56 16.11
CA VAL A 9 -41.64 10.28 15.59
C VAL A 9 -40.88 10.49 14.29
N ILE A 10 -39.59 10.16 14.27
CA ILE A 10 -38.82 9.83 13.05
C ILE A 10 -37.88 8.65 13.39
N THR A 11 -37.88 7.59 12.56
CA THR A 11 -36.92 6.45 12.58
C THR A 11 -36.68 5.95 11.12
N PRO A 12 -35.57 5.23 10.78
CA PRO A 12 -34.43 5.76 9.97
C PRO A 12 -34.03 4.84 8.77
N PRO A 13 -32.86 5.00 8.07
CA PRO A 13 -31.56 4.45 8.55
C PRO A 13 -30.25 5.20 8.16
N GLY A 14 -29.24 5.16 9.07
CA GLY A 14 -27.79 5.29 8.75
C GLY A 14 -26.93 6.18 9.69
N ASP A 15 -26.34 5.61 10.74
CA ASP A 15 -25.43 6.21 11.76
C ASP A 15 -24.05 6.72 11.21
N PRO A 16 -23.23 7.52 11.92
CA PRO A 16 -23.23 7.83 13.36
C PRO A 16 -23.19 9.35 13.67
N ASP A 17 -24.31 9.89 14.12
CA ASP A 17 -24.37 11.21 14.78
C ASP A 17 -25.33 11.06 15.97
N PRO A 18 -25.28 11.90 17.01
CA PRO A 18 -26.10 11.69 18.20
C PRO A 18 -27.57 11.64 17.78
N ASP A 19 -28.13 10.42 17.85
CA ASP A 19 -29.48 10.06 17.43
C ASP A 19 -30.49 11.17 17.79
N PRO A 20 -31.12 11.85 16.82
CA PRO A 20 -32.15 12.84 17.10
C PRO A 20 -33.37 12.22 17.80
N GLY A 21 -33.46 10.89 17.90
CA GLY A 21 -34.47 10.17 18.68
C GLY A 21 -34.25 10.16 20.20
N LYS A 22 -33.06 10.48 20.71
CA LYS A 22 -32.80 10.55 22.16
C LYS A 22 -32.45 11.96 22.60
N GLN A 23 -33.47 12.72 22.98
CA GLN A 23 -33.31 13.98 23.72
C GLN A 23 -32.49 13.70 25.00
N PRO A 24 -31.21 14.13 25.09
CA PRO A 24 -30.34 13.72 26.21
C PRO A 24 -30.69 14.44 27.52
N ASN A 25 -31.50 15.50 27.44
CA ASN A 25 -31.98 16.26 28.59
C ASN A 25 -33.45 16.68 28.35
N PRO A 26 -34.41 16.29 29.21
CA PRO A 26 -35.82 16.66 29.09
C PRO A 26 -36.07 18.17 29.01
N GLY A 27 -35.13 19.00 29.49
CA GLY A 27 -35.20 20.45 29.42
C GLY A 27 -34.93 21.08 28.05
N LYS A 28 -34.35 20.36 27.08
CA LYS A 28 -33.94 20.91 25.77
C LYS A 28 -34.87 20.46 24.65
N ARG A 29 -35.77 21.31 24.17
CA ARG A 29 -36.88 20.95 23.27
C ARG A 29 -36.67 21.30 21.78
N TYR A 30 -35.64 22.08 21.46
CA TYR A 30 -35.42 22.61 20.12
C TYR A 30 -34.13 22.06 19.52
N VAL A 31 -34.16 21.67 18.24
CA VAL A 31 -32.99 21.23 17.48
C VAL A 31 -32.54 22.35 16.56
N TYR A 32 -31.26 22.71 16.66
CA TYR A 32 -30.58 23.61 15.73
C TYR A 32 -29.69 22.79 14.80
N THR A 33 -29.61 23.22 13.55
CA THR A 33 -28.74 22.63 12.55
C THR A 33 -27.73 23.67 12.09
N ALA A 34 -26.45 23.31 12.12
CA ALA A 34 -25.39 24.05 11.44
C ALA A 34 -24.81 23.19 10.32
N THR A 35 -24.18 23.82 9.35
CA THR A 35 -23.53 23.12 8.23
C THR A 35 -22.09 23.52 8.19
N ASP A 36 -21.20 22.54 8.31
CA ASP A 36 -19.78 22.70 8.14
C ASP A 36 -19.35 22.16 6.77
N PRO A 37 -18.50 22.87 6.01
CA PRO A 37 -18.02 22.41 4.70
C PRO A 37 -17.30 21.07 4.70
N GLY A 38 -16.65 20.69 5.81
CA GLY A 38 -15.90 19.44 5.96
C GLY A 38 -16.66 18.30 6.66
N ILE A 39 -17.74 18.61 7.40
CA ILE A 39 -18.48 17.63 8.21
C ILE A 39 -19.88 17.35 7.65
N GLY A 40 -20.48 18.33 6.95
CA GLY A 40 -21.89 18.29 6.59
C GLY A 40 -22.77 18.91 7.68
N ALA A 41 -24.00 18.44 7.80
CA ALA A 41 -24.96 18.99 8.76
C ALA A 41 -24.72 18.44 10.17
N CYS A 42 -24.58 19.31 11.16
CA CYS A 42 -24.48 18.95 12.57
C CYS A 42 -25.69 19.49 13.35
N TYR A 43 -26.05 18.82 14.44
CA TYR A 43 -27.27 19.11 15.20
C TYR A 43 -26.97 19.39 16.68
N SER A 44 -27.69 20.35 17.27
CA SER A 44 -27.56 20.66 18.69
C SER A 44 -28.92 20.90 19.35
N TRP A 45 -29.09 20.36 20.56
CA TRP A 45 -30.30 20.51 21.36
C TRP A 45 -30.22 21.76 22.26
N SER A 46 -31.29 22.54 22.27
CA SER A 46 -31.46 23.77 23.03
C SER A 46 -32.78 23.82 23.79
N ASN A 47 -32.81 24.53 24.91
CA ASN A 47 -34.03 24.90 25.63
C ASN A 47 -34.63 26.23 25.15
N VAL A 48 -33.94 26.96 24.26
CA VAL A 48 -34.38 28.25 23.72
C VAL A 48 -34.96 28.09 22.31
N PRO A 49 -36.20 28.58 22.05
CA PRO A 49 -36.84 28.47 20.74
C PRO A 49 -36.11 29.28 19.67
N GLY A 50 -36.07 28.74 18.45
CA GLY A 50 -35.57 29.48 17.27
C GLY A 50 -36.65 30.33 16.62
N GLY A 51 -36.28 31.14 15.63
CA GLY A 51 -37.24 31.97 14.88
C GLY A 51 -37.79 33.16 15.66
N LEU A 52 -37.08 33.59 16.70
CA LEU A 52 -37.39 34.79 17.47
C LEU A 52 -37.22 36.04 16.61
N ASP A 53 -38.10 37.03 16.83
CA ASP A 53 -37.93 38.34 16.22
C ASP A 53 -36.76 39.05 16.91
N ALA A 54 -35.70 39.28 16.13
CA ALA A 54 -34.48 39.94 16.60
C ALA A 54 -34.67 41.45 16.83
N TRP A 55 -35.81 42.03 16.44
CA TRP A 55 -36.13 43.44 16.63
C TRP A 55 -37.04 43.70 17.83
N ASP A 56 -37.54 42.65 18.48
CA ASP A 56 -38.30 42.74 19.73
C ASP A 56 -37.32 42.65 20.93
N PRO A 57 -37.16 43.74 21.72
CA PRO A 57 -36.26 43.75 22.88
C PRO A 57 -36.57 42.69 23.94
N ALA A 58 -37.81 42.17 23.98
CA ALA A 58 -38.16 41.07 24.88
C ALA A 58 -37.42 39.76 24.53
N ASN A 59 -36.94 39.63 23.28
CA ASN A 59 -36.22 38.45 22.80
C ASN A 59 -34.70 38.56 22.92
N ASP A 60 -34.15 39.73 23.29
CA ASP A 60 -32.69 39.98 23.30
C ASP A 60 -31.91 38.92 24.08
N GLY A 61 -32.38 38.58 25.30
CA GLY A 61 -31.73 37.57 26.13
C GLY A 61 -31.71 36.17 25.49
N ALA A 62 -32.77 35.81 24.78
CA ALA A 62 -32.88 34.52 24.10
C ALA A 62 -32.05 34.48 22.81
N VAL A 63 -32.01 35.58 22.05
CA VAL A 63 -31.16 35.72 20.86
C VAL A 63 -29.68 35.68 21.23
N ILE A 64 -29.27 36.38 22.30
CA ILE A 64 -27.90 36.32 22.83
C ILE A 64 -27.57 34.90 23.28
N ALA A 65 -28.47 34.23 24.01
CA ALA A 65 -28.25 32.84 24.44
C ALA A 65 -28.03 31.91 23.24
N ILE A 66 -28.88 31.97 22.20
CA ILE A 66 -28.75 31.14 21.01
C ILE A 66 -27.41 31.37 20.30
N THR A 67 -27.02 32.64 20.12
CA THR A 67 -25.82 33.01 19.37
C THR A 67 -24.51 32.75 20.12
N THR A 68 -24.53 32.73 21.46
CA THR A 68 -23.32 32.57 22.29
C THR A 68 -23.19 31.19 22.94
N SER A 69 -24.28 30.42 23.07
CA SER A 69 -24.27 29.15 23.82
C SER A 69 -24.55 27.90 22.99
N LEU A 70 -24.97 28.04 21.73
CA LEU A 70 -25.09 26.88 20.86
C LEU A 70 -23.71 26.38 20.43
N PRO A 71 -23.40 25.09 20.62
CA PRO A 71 -22.13 24.54 20.20
C PRO A 71 -22.03 24.56 18.67
N LEU A 72 -20.86 24.95 18.16
CA LEU A 72 -20.47 24.73 16.77
C LEU A 72 -20.38 23.22 16.50
N CYS A 73 -20.35 22.84 15.21
CA CYS A 73 -20.09 21.46 14.85
C CYS A 73 -18.79 20.99 15.54
N PRO A 74 -18.78 19.80 16.15
CA PRO A 74 -17.55 19.27 16.72
C PRO A 74 -16.51 19.17 15.61
N PRO A 75 -15.23 19.53 15.83
CA PRO A 75 -14.21 19.42 14.80
C PRO A 75 -14.10 17.97 14.33
N GLN A 76 -13.91 17.74 13.02
CA GLN A 76 -13.62 16.39 12.53
C GLN A 76 -12.39 15.85 13.25
N PRO A 77 -12.40 14.56 13.63
CA PRO A 77 -11.16 13.91 14.00
C PRO A 77 -10.19 14.05 12.84
N THR A 78 -9.06 14.68 13.13
CA THR A 78 -7.99 14.86 12.16
C THR A 78 -7.58 13.49 11.64
N PRO A 79 -7.62 13.23 10.32
CA PRO A 79 -7.20 11.93 9.80
C PRO A 79 -5.76 11.66 10.24
N ASP A 80 -5.50 10.46 10.74
CA ASP A 80 -4.15 10.05 11.09
C ASP A 80 -3.30 9.96 9.81
N PRO A 81 -2.21 10.75 9.68
CA PRO A 81 -1.40 10.75 8.46
C PRO A 81 -0.79 9.40 8.14
N GLU A 82 -0.41 8.62 9.15
CA GLU A 82 0.19 7.29 8.95
C GLU A 82 -0.83 6.33 8.36
N THR A 83 -2.04 6.29 8.92
CA THR A 83 -3.16 5.49 8.41
C THR A 83 -3.49 5.85 6.96
N ARG A 84 -3.55 7.15 6.64
CA ARG A 84 -3.80 7.62 5.27
C ARG A 84 -2.65 7.22 4.33
N ALA A 85 -1.41 7.38 4.77
CA ALA A 85 -0.23 7.01 3.99
C ALA A 85 -0.17 5.50 3.70
N TRP A 86 -0.52 4.65 4.67
CA TRP A 86 -0.67 3.21 4.44
C TRP A 86 -1.75 2.89 3.43
N SER A 87 -2.89 3.59 3.46
CA SER A 87 -3.96 3.42 2.47
C SER A 87 -3.49 3.77 1.06
N ILE A 88 -2.66 4.80 0.90
CA ILE A 88 -2.07 5.19 -0.38
C ILE A 88 -1.02 4.18 -0.81
N PHE A 89 -0.11 3.78 0.09
CA PHE A 89 0.95 2.82 -0.25
C PHE A 89 0.37 1.46 -0.69
N ARG A 90 -0.68 0.98 -0.03
CA ARG A 90 -1.37 -0.28 -0.40
C ARG A 90 -2.24 -0.19 -1.64
N SER A 91 -2.55 1.00 -2.13
CA SER A 91 -3.35 1.16 -3.35
C SER A 91 -2.49 1.17 -4.62
N TRP A 92 -1.17 1.26 -4.50
CA TRP A 92 -0.29 1.19 -5.65
C TRP A 92 -0.21 -0.22 -6.22
N ASP A 93 -0.23 -0.28 -7.55
CA ASP A 93 0.05 -1.48 -8.30
C ASP A 93 1.57 -1.69 -8.36
N LEU A 94 2.07 -2.55 -7.48
CA LEU A 94 3.50 -2.80 -7.30
C LEU A 94 3.98 -3.92 -8.23
N ASP A 95 3.75 -3.76 -9.53
CA ASP A 95 4.13 -4.77 -10.51
C ASP A 95 5.65 -5.02 -10.50
N PRO A 96 6.09 -6.27 -10.23
CA PRO A 96 7.50 -6.60 -10.22
C PRO A 96 8.04 -6.66 -11.66
N PRO A 97 9.23 -6.09 -11.94
CA PRO A 97 9.83 -6.23 -13.26
C PRO A 97 10.20 -7.69 -13.50
N ALA A 98 9.95 -8.15 -14.73
CA ALA A 98 10.37 -9.48 -15.15
C ALA A 98 11.91 -9.55 -15.15
N PRO A 99 12.53 -10.48 -14.41
CA PRO A 99 13.96 -10.62 -14.43
C PRO A 99 14.43 -11.16 -15.78
N SER A 100 15.62 -10.74 -16.21
CA SER A 100 16.31 -11.35 -17.35
C SER A 100 17.57 -12.08 -16.89
N ILE A 101 17.93 -13.13 -17.61
CA ILE A 101 19.04 -14.02 -17.24
C ILE A 101 20.07 -14.03 -18.37
N THR A 102 21.35 -14.04 -17.99
CA THR A 102 22.48 -14.17 -18.91
C THR A 102 23.37 -15.32 -18.45
N PRO A 103 23.69 -16.30 -19.34
CA PRO A 103 23.19 -16.43 -20.72
C PRO A 103 21.66 -16.65 -20.80
N ALA A 104 21.03 -16.18 -21.88
CA ALA A 104 19.56 -16.21 -21.99
C ALA A 104 18.99 -17.59 -22.36
N ALA A 105 19.76 -18.39 -23.11
CA ALA A 105 19.30 -19.68 -23.61
C ALA A 105 19.42 -20.78 -22.55
N ASN A 106 20.59 -20.90 -21.93
CA ASN A 106 20.94 -21.95 -20.99
C ASN A 106 22.21 -21.56 -20.23
N GLY A 107 22.31 -21.99 -18.98
CA GLY A 107 23.49 -21.87 -18.15
C GLY A 107 24.50 -22.97 -18.45
N ILE A 108 25.70 -22.80 -17.91
CA ILE A 108 26.75 -23.82 -17.97
C ILE A 108 27.22 -24.08 -16.54
N THR A 109 27.35 -25.35 -16.16
CA THR A 109 27.89 -25.74 -14.85
C THR A 109 29.25 -25.09 -14.61
N GLY A 110 29.45 -24.50 -13.42
CA GLY A 110 30.69 -23.83 -13.06
C GLY A 110 30.88 -22.43 -13.67
N VAL A 111 29.96 -21.98 -14.53
CA VAL A 111 29.96 -20.61 -15.08
C VAL A 111 28.87 -19.78 -14.39
N PRO A 112 29.18 -18.55 -13.95
CA PRO A 112 28.18 -17.68 -13.33
C PRO A 112 27.01 -17.37 -14.28
N THR A 113 25.80 -17.63 -13.80
CA THR A 113 24.55 -17.11 -14.36
C THR A 113 24.27 -15.76 -13.72
N GLN A 114 24.11 -14.72 -14.55
CA GLN A 114 23.85 -13.36 -14.10
C GLN A 114 22.36 -13.03 -14.26
N LEU A 115 21.78 -12.33 -13.28
CA LEU A 115 20.38 -11.92 -13.29
C LEU A 115 20.28 -10.39 -13.31
N SER A 116 19.51 -9.86 -14.27
CA SER A 116 19.08 -8.46 -14.27
C SER A 116 17.67 -8.38 -13.68
N ALA A 117 17.49 -7.50 -12.72
CA ALA A 117 16.22 -7.25 -12.04
C ALA A 117 16.19 -5.78 -11.62
N THR A 118 16.44 -4.90 -12.59
CA THR A 118 16.47 -3.45 -12.35
C THR A 118 15.15 -3.02 -11.70
N PRO A 119 15.18 -2.43 -10.50
CA PRO A 119 13.97 -2.06 -9.79
C PRO A 119 13.24 -0.95 -10.55
N PRO A 120 11.90 -0.93 -10.47
CA PRO A 120 11.13 0.18 -11.00
C PRO A 120 11.51 1.49 -10.29
N PRO A 121 11.26 2.65 -10.95
CA PRO A 121 11.48 3.95 -10.34
C PRO A 121 10.69 4.11 -9.04
N ARG A 122 11.16 5.03 -8.20
CA ARG A 122 10.44 5.43 -6.99
C ARG A 122 9.05 5.98 -7.35
N ILE A 123 8.02 5.51 -6.66
CA ILE A 123 6.66 6.03 -6.75
C ILE A 123 6.51 7.15 -5.71
N ILE A 124 5.88 8.25 -6.09
CA ILE A 124 5.66 9.42 -5.22
C ILE A 124 4.22 9.88 -5.39
N HIS A 125 3.57 10.22 -4.28
CA HIS A 125 2.25 10.82 -4.20
C HIS A 125 2.29 12.01 -3.24
N SER A 126 1.52 13.04 -3.55
CA SER A 126 1.31 14.19 -2.67
C SER A 126 -0.15 14.61 -2.65
N GLU A 127 -0.65 14.93 -1.46
CA GLU A 127 -1.98 15.49 -1.25
C GLU A 127 -1.97 16.52 -0.12
N VAL A 128 -3.04 17.32 -0.02
CA VAL A 128 -3.30 18.16 1.15
C VAL A 128 -4.43 17.49 1.94
N MET A 129 -4.14 17.18 3.21
CA MET A 129 -5.11 16.56 4.11
C MET A 129 -6.26 17.54 4.43
N PRO A 130 -7.42 17.04 4.90
CA PRO A 130 -8.57 17.89 5.24
C PRO A 130 -8.30 19.00 6.27
N ASP A 131 -7.26 18.82 7.09
CA ASP A 131 -6.80 19.79 8.09
C ASP A 131 -5.78 20.81 7.54
N GLY A 132 -5.49 20.76 6.24
CA GLY A 132 -4.56 21.66 5.55
C GLY A 132 -3.09 21.21 5.60
N ARG A 133 -2.74 20.12 6.29
CA ARG A 133 -1.35 19.62 6.30
C ARG A 133 -1.00 18.96 4.96
N PRO A 134 0.21 19.18 4.42
CA PRO A 134 0.68 18.42 3.27
C PRO A 134 1.01 16.98 3.69
N LEU A 135 0.62 16.00 2.89
CA LEU A 135 1.02 14.61 3.03
C LEU A 135 1.75 14.18 1.76
N GLU A 136 2.99 13.74 1.90
CA GLU A 136 3.74 13.07 0.84
C GLU A 136 3.94 11.61 1.19
N VAL A 137 3.77 10.72 0.22
CA VAL A 137 3.99 9.28 0.36
C VAL A 137 4.89 8.84 -0.78
N ARG A 138 5.91 8.04 -0.48
CA ARG A 138 6.79 7.46 -1.51
C ARG A 138 7.07 6.00 -1.23
N ALA A 139 7.32 5.22 -2.28
CA ALA A 139 7.88 3.88 -2.13
C ALA A 139 8.98 3.61 -3.14
N ARG A 140 9.89 2.74 -2.73
CA ARG A 140 10.98 2.21 -3.57
C ARG A 140 11.23 0.75 -3.19
N VAL A 141 11.81 0.00 -4.11
CA VAL A 141 12.38 -1.31 -3.76
C VAL A 141 13.60 -1.10 -2.86
N SER A 142 13.57 -1.66 -1.66
CA SER A 142 14.66 -1.65 -0.67
C SER A 142 15.55 -2.88 -0.78
N LEU A 143 14.99 -4.02 -1.17
CA LEU A 143 15.68 -5.30 -1.20
C LEU A 143 15.24 -6.15 -2.40
N LEU A 144 16.21 -6.75 -3.08
CA LEU A 144 15.98 -7.81 -4.05
C LEU A 144 16.35 -9.15 -3.39
N THR A 145 15.42 -10.09 -3.35
CA THR A 145 15.66 -11.47 -2.91
C THR A 145 15.56 -12.39 -4.11
N VAL A 146 16.59 -13.19 -4.36
CA VAL A 146 16.57 -14.20 -5.43
C VAL A 146 16.62 -15.58 -4.80
N ILE A 147 15.60 -16.38 -5.11
CA ILE A 147 15.57 -17.81 -4.82
C ILE A 147 16.02 -18.52 -6.08
N TRP A 148 17.18 -19.17 -6.01
CA TRP A 148 17.77 -19.92 -7.11
C TRP A 148 17.15 -21.31 -7.18
N GLY A 149 17.20 -21.93 -8.36
CA GLY A 149 16.51 -23.20 -8.58
C GLY A 149 17.09 -24.39 -7.81
N ASP A 150 18.29 -24.25 -7.23
CA ASP A 150 18.88 -25.24 -6.32
C ASP A 150 18.45 -25.06 -4.86
N GLY A 151 17.56 -24.11 -4.59
CA GLY A 151 17.02 -23.80 -3.26
C GLY A 151 17.85 -22.80 -2.47
N SER A 152 18.98 -22.32 -2.99
CA SER A 152 19.74 -21.26 -2.34
C SER A 152 19.02 -19.91 -2.48
N THR A 153 19.16 -19.07 -1.45
CA THR A 153 18.56 -17.73 -1.41
C THR A 153 19.65 -16.69 -1.24
N THR A 154 19.58 -15.62 -2.02
CA THR A 154 20.51 -14.49 -1.94
C THR A 154 19.77 -13.17 -1.86
N HIS A 155 20.39 -12.19 -1.21
CA HIS A 155 19.83 -10.86 -0.99
C HIS A 155 20.76 -9.80 -1.57
N HIS A 156 20.20 -8.86 -2.32
CA HIS A 156 20.96 -7.91 -3.11
C HIS A 156 20.42 -6.50 -2.93
N ASN A 157 21.32 -5.53 -3.08
CA ASN A 157 20.91 -4.15 -3.30
C ASN A 157 20.25 -4.06 -4.68
N PRO A 158 18.99 -3.62 -4.79
CA PRO A 158 18.30 -3.50 -6.07
C PRO A 158 19.07 -2.64 -7.09
N SER A 159 19.83 -1.63 -6.65
CA SER A 159 20.56 -0.75 -7.56
C SER A 159 21.73 -1.42 -8.30
N THR A 160 22.15 -2.61 -7.87
CA THR A 160 23.26 -3.37 -8.49
C THR A 160 22.77 -4.57 -9.30
N ALA A 161 21.45 -4.76 -9.42
CA ALA A 161 20.82 -5.83 -10.17
C ALA A 161 20.67 -5.49 -11.67
N THR A 162 21.74 -5.02 -12.30
CA THR A 162 21.74 -4.54 -13.69
C THR A 162 22.01 -5.65 -14.72
N GLY A 163 22.46 -6.83 -14.30
CA GLY A 163 22.84 -7.96 -15.17
C GLY A 163 24.24 -7.84 -15.77
N TYR A 164 24.63 -8.77 -16.63
CA TYR A 164 25.98 -8.78 -17.23
C TYR A 164 26.28 -7.52 -18.07
N PRO A 165 27.51 -6.97 -18.03
CA PRO A 165 28.68 -7.44 -17.27
C PRO A 165 28.78 -6.85 -15.85
N ASP A 166 28.06 -5.78 -15.55
CA ASP A 166 28.31 -4.93 -14.39
C ASP A 166 27.47 -5.29 -13.15
N GLY A 167 26.51 -6.18 -13.31
CA GLY A 167 25.60 -6.63 -12.27
C GLY A 167 26.26 -7.58 -11.27
N THR A 168 25.85 -7.46 -10.01
CA THR A 168 26.40 -8.26 -8.90
C THR A 168 25.58 -9.51 -8.58
N VAL A 169 24.42 -9.66 -9.21
CA VAL A 169 23.47 -10.74 -8.92
C VAL A 169 23.82 -11.95 -9.77
N ALA A 170 24.70 -12.80 -9.23
CA ALA A 170 25.19 -13.99 -9.90
C ALA A 170 24.95 -15.26 -9.08
N HIS A 171 24.80 -16.38 -9.79
CA HIS A 171 24.78 -17.71 -9.19
C HIS A 171 25.45 -18.74 -10.08
N THR A 172 26.19 -19.67 -9.48
CA THR A 172 26.89 -20.72 -10.21
C THR A 172 26.28 -22.07 -9.87
N TYR A 173 25.69 -22.71 -10.89
CA TYR A 173 25.15 -24.05 -10.75
C TYR A 173 26.25 -25.10 -10.91
N THR A 174 26.12 -26.20 -10.16
CA THR A 174 27.10 -27.30 -10.16
C THR A 174 26.59 -28.55 -10.85
N LEU A 175 25.29 -28.66 -11.07
CA LEU A 175 24.66 -29.83 -11.67
C LEU A 175 23.89 -29.43 -12.92
N LYS A 176 23.93 -30.31 -13.92
CA LYS A 176 23.18 -30.20 -15.16
C LYS A 176 21.69 -30.46 -14.90
N THR A 177 20.79 -29.77 -15.58
CA THR A 177 19.34 -30.09 -15.58
C THR A 177 18.93 -30.79 -16.86
N CYS A 178 17.94 -31.68 -16.77
CA CYS A 178 17.48 -32.47 -17.91
C CYS A 178 16.02 -32.91 -17.74
N THR A 179 15.25 -32.94 -18.82
CA THR A 179 13.94 -33.60 -18.81
C THR A 179 14.07 -35.08 -18.41
N ALA A 180 12.99 -35.67 -17.86
CA ALA A 180 12.96 -37.08 -17.49
C ALA A 180 13.33 -37.99 -18.69
N ARG A 181 12.76 -37.70 -19.86
CA ARG A 181 13.06 -38.42 -21.10
C ARG A 181 14.55 -38.39 -21.45
N TYR A 182 15.22 -37.24 -21.28
CA TYR A 182 16.65 -37.15 -21.56
C TYR A 182 17.47 -37.98 -20.57
N ARG A 183 17.13 -37.92 -19.28
CA ARG A 183 17.80 -38.74 -18.24
C ARG A 183 17.74 -40.23 -18.54
N ASP A 184 16.59 -40.71 -18.95
CA ASP A 184 16.36 -42.15 -19.11
C ASP A 184 16.93 -42.70 -20.43
N ASN A 185 17.05 -41.86 -21.47
CA ASN A 185 17.32 -42.33 -22.83
C ASN A 185 18.63 -41.81 -23.45
N HIS A 186 19.28 -40.81 -22.85
CA HIS A 186 20.52 -40.24 -23.39
C HIS A 186 21.75 -40.84 -22.68
N PRO A 187 22.85 -41.15 -23.38
CA PRO A 187 24.08 -41.67 -22.76
C PRO A 187 24.66 -40.77 -21.65
N SER A 188 24.45 -39.46 -21.72
CA SER A 188 24.83 -38.50 -20.68
C SER A 188 23.72 -38.20 -19.65
N GLY A 189 22.60 -38.95 -19.69
CA GLY A 189 21.46 -38.74 -18.79
C GLY A 189 21.80 -38.94 -17.31
N GLY A 190 22.81 -39.77 -17.00
CA GLY A 190 23.31 -39.97 -15.64
C GLY A 190 24.10 -38.79 -15.06
N LEU A 191 24.43 -37.77 -15.86
CA LEU A 191 25.12 -36.54 -15.42
C LEU A 191 24.14 -35.44 -14.99
N CYS A 192 22.84 -35.65 -15.19
CA CYS A 192 21.80 -34.70 -14.85
C CYS A 192 21.40 -34.80 -13.37
N HIS A 193 20.86 -33.71 -12.82
CA HIS A 193 20.17 -33.72 -11.54
C HIS A 193 19.04 -34.78 -11.55
N PRO A 194 18.92 -35.62 -10.52
CA PRO A 194 18.07 -36.82 -10.56
C PRO A 194 16.59 -36.52 -10.78
N THR A 195 16.11 -35.36 -10.33
CA THR A 195 14.68 -35.01 -10.36
C THR A 195 14.37 -33.68 -11.05
N VAL A 196 15.36 -32.82 -11.30
CA VAL A 196 15.12 -31.44 -11.72
C VAL A 196 15.23 -31.35 -13.24
N ALA A 197 14.14 -30.91 -13.87
CA ALA A 197 14.08 -30.71 -15.32
C ALA A 197 14.65 -29.37 -15.77
N PHE A 198 14.53 -28.36 -14.91
CA PHE A 198 15.03 -27.00 -15.08
C PHE A 198 15.12 -26.36 -13.69
N TYR A 199 16.06 -25.45 -13.50
CA TYR A 199 16.12 -24.63 -12.30
C TYR A 199 15.05 -23.54 -12.37
N THR A 200 14.22 -23.45 -11.33
CA THR A 200 13.19 -22.39 -11.24
C THR A 200 13.74 -21.24 -10.43
N ILE A 201 13.99 -20.10 -11.08
CA ILE A 201 14.56 -18.90 -10.46
C ILE A 201 13.44 -17.91 -10.19
N THR A 202 13.37 -17.40 -8.96
CA THR A 202 12.31 -16.49 -8.53
C THR A 202 12.92 -15.22 -7.94
N ALA A 203 12.46 -14.05 -8.40
CA ALA A 203 12.87 -12.75 -7.89
C ALA A 203 11.74 -12.12 -7.07
N GLY A 204 12.04 -11.77 -5.81
CA GLY A 204 11.17 -11.04 -4.90
C GLY A 204 11.68 -9.63 -4.65
N TYR A 205 10.79 -8.66 -4.67
CA TYR A 205 11.08 -7.23 -4.46
C TYR A 205 10.37 -6.77 -3.20
N GLU A 206 11.16 -6.33 -2.22
CA GLU A 206 10.63 -5.66 -1.04
C GLU A 206 10.49 -4.18 -1.32
N TRP A 207 9.26 -3.68 -1.34
CA TRP A 207 8.95 -2.26 -1.42
C TRP A 207 8.85 -1.68 -0.03
N THR A 208 9.62 -0.64 0.27
CA THR A 208 9.49 0.12 1.51
C THR A 208 8.75 1.43 1.24
N GLY A 209 7.66 1.63 1.97
CA GLY A 209 6.88 2.87 1.99
C GLY A 209 7.41 3.84 3.03
N GLU A 210 7.44 5.12 2.68
CA GLU A 210 7.78 6.23 3.58
C GLU A 210 6.75 7.34 3.39
N TYR A 211 6.48 8.11 4.45
CA TYR A 211 5.60 9.28 4.37
C TYR A 211 6.21 10.49 5.07
N SER A 212 5.76 11.69 4.71
CA SER A 212 6.17 12.95 5.33
C SER A 212 4.97 13.89 5.45
N VAL A 213 4.89 14.61 6.57
CA VAL A 213 3.91 15.67 6.80
C VAL A 213 4.65 17.02 6.86
N GLY A 214 5.23 17.41 5.73
CA GLY A 214 5.95 18.68 5.56
C GLY A 214 7.30 18.78 6.28
N SER A 215 7.87 17.65 6.73
CA SER A 215 9.15 17.64 7.45
C SER A 215 9.96 16.38 7.13
N THR A 216 10.18 15.52 8.13
CA THR A 216 11.01 14.33 8.04
C THR A 216 10.24 13.16 7.45
N TRP A 217 10.93 12.33 6.66
CA TRP A 217 10.39 11.07 6.18
C TRP A 217 10.37 10.03 7.29
N VAL A 218 9.24 9.36 7.45
CA VAL A 218 9.01 8.27 8.40
C VAL A 218 8.73 7.00 7.61
N THR A 219 9.39 5.90 7.97
CA THR A 219 9.16 4.59 7.37
C THR A 219 7.81 4.04 7.81
N LEU A 220 6.95 3.67 6.85
CA LEU A 220 5.69 2.96 7.10
C LEU A 220 5.95 1.49 7.42
N GLY A 221 6.72 0.84 6.54
CA GLY A 221 6.94 -0.61 6.53
C GLY A 221 7.15 -1.10 5.10
N SER A 222 7.06 -2.41 4.89
CA SER A 222 7.33 -3.02 3.60
C SER A 222 6.21 -3.93 3.07
N LEU A 223 6.16 -4.07 1.74
CA LEU A 223 5.32 -5.01 1.00
C LEU A 223 6.22 -5.81 0.06
N THR A 224 6.04 -7.13 -0.02
CA THR A 224 6.82 -7.98 -0.93
C THR A 224 5.98 -8.39 -2.12
N VAL A 225 6.54 -8.24 -3.31
CA VAL A 225 5.97 -8.73 -4.57
C VAL A 225 6.95 -9.66 -5.26
N THR A 226 6.44 -10.65 -5.97
CA THR A 226 7.27 -11.69 -6.59
C THR A 226 7.04 -11.69 -8.10
N ALA A 227 8.12 -11.58 -8.87
CA ALA A 227 8.06 -11.72 -10.31
C ALA A 227 7.66 -13.14 -10.72
N PRO A 228 7.09 -13.33 -11.93
CA PRO A 228 6.90 -14.64 -12.50
C PRO A 228 8.22 -15.44 -12.49
N PRO A 229 8.17 -16.73 -12.11
CA PRO A 229 9.37 -17.56 -12.06
C PRO A 229 9.92 -17.84 -13.45
N VAL A 230 11.25 -17.92 -13.56
CA VAL A 230 11.96 -18.26 -14.79
C VAL A 230 12.45 -19.71 -14.72
N ALA A 231 12.02 -20.54 -15.66
CA ALA A 231 12.58 -21.86 -15.87
C ALA A 231 13.90 -21.73 -16.65
N TYR A 232 14.99 -22.24 -16.06
CA TYR A 232 16.34 -22.07 -16.58
C TYR A 232 17.06 -23.41 -16.66
N ASP A 233 17.45 -23.79 -17.87
CA ASP A 233 18.21 -25.02 -18.12
C ASP A 233 19.71 -24.76 -17.90
N VAL A 234 20.42 -25.74 -17.36
CA VAL A 234 21.87 -25.68 -17.16
C VAL A 234 22.49 -26.90 -17.81
N ASP A 235 23.38 -26.64 -18.77
CA ASP A 235 24.19 -27.64 -19.44
C ASP A 235 25.54 -27.85 -18.75
N GLU A 236 26.19 -28.95 -19.08
CA GLU A 236 27.53 -29.25 -18.60
C GLU A 236 28.60 -28.72 -19.55
N ALA A 237 29.67 -28.15 -19.00
CA ALA A 237 30.85 -27.80 -19.77
C ALA A 237 31.60 -29.08 -20.19
N ILE A 238 31.50 -29.48 -21.46
CA ILE A 238 32.29 -30.59 -21.99
C ILE A 238 33.54 -30.01 -22.66
N GLY A 239 34.70 -30.24 -22.04
CA GLY A 239 35.99 -29.97 -22.69
C GLY A 239 36.26 -31.00 -23.77
N ILE A 240 36.28 -30.59 -25.04
CA ILE A 240 36.80 -31.45 -26.11
C ILE A 240 38.31 -31.27 -26.13
N VAL A 241 39.06 -32.33 -25.80
CA VAL A 241 40.51 -32.35 -26.01
C VAL A 241 40.73 -32.53 -27.51
N THR A 242 41.06 -31.45 -28.22
CA THR A 242 41.54 -31.54 -29.61
C THR A 242 42.95 -32.16 -29.61
N PRO A 243 43.18 -33.24 -30.38
CA PRO A 243 44.50 -33.88 -30.49
C PRO A 243 45.55 -33.00 -31.19
#